data_AF-A0A368CJN3-F1
#
_entry.id   AF-A0A368CJN3-F1
#
_cell.length_a   1.000
_cell.length_b   1.000
_cell.length_c   1.000
_cell.angle_alpha   90.00
_cell.angle_beta   90.00
_cell.angle_gamma   90.00
#
_symmetry.space_group_name_H-M   'P 1'
#
loop_
_entity.id
_entity.type
_entity.pdbx_description
1 polymer ?
#
loop_
_entity_poly.entity_id
_entity_poly.type
_entity_poly.pdbx_seq_one_letter_code
_entity_poly.pdbx_strand_id
1 'polypeptide(L)' 'MNNPNYWLCFWDGHQSRLEPTNASSREAAVLEGLELSRDHLTAVFNSEIGFTHAQMLELAEVMPPIGSPLWQPTDK' A
#
# COMPACT_ATOMS: atom_id res chain seq x y z
N MET A 1 7.04 -21.04 0.13
CA MET A 1 7.44 -19.62 0.24
C MET A 1 6.29 -18.92 0.92
N ASN A 2 6.50 -18.26 2.06
CA ASN A 2 5.44 -17.44 2.65
C ASN A 2 5.23 -16.25 1.74
N ASN A 3 4.04 -16.12 1.17
CA ASN A 3 3.65 -14.89 0.49
C ASN A 3 3.49 -13.80 1.57
N PRO A 4 3.91 -12.57 1.31
CA PRO A 4 3.68 -11.47 2.24
C PRO A 4 2.17 -11.26 2.40
N ASN A 5 1.71 -10.92 3.61
CA ASN A 5 0.28 -10.71 3.87
C ASN A 5 -0.22 -9.42 3.20
N TYR A 6 0.65 -8.41 3.12
CA TYR A 6 0.31 -7.14 2.50
C TYR A 6 1.44 -6.61 1.61
N TRP A 7 1.03 -5.77 0.66
CA TRP A 7 1.92 -4.97 -0.17
C TRP A 7 1.69 -3.50 0.09
N LEU A 8 2.77 -2.76 0.29
CA LEU A 8 2.79 -1.32 0.50
C LEU A 8 3.13 -0.65 -0.82
N CYS A 9 2.36 0.35 -1.23
CA CYS A 9 2.68 1.18 -2.37
C CYS A 9 3.19 2.54 -1.93
N PHE A 10 4.37 2.91 -2.42
CA PHE A 10 5.01 4.20 -2.17
C PHE A 10 5.10 5.01 -3.45
N TRP A 11 4.97 6.33 -3.33
CA TRP A 11 5.20 7.30 -4.39
C TRP A 11 6.33 8.26 -4.00
N ASP A 12 7.38 8.31 -4.82
CA ASP A 12 8.56 9.16 -4.60
C ASP A 12 8.47 10.54 -5.29
N GLY A 13 7.36 10.85 -5.96
CA GLY A 13 7.21 12.05 -6.80
C GLY A 13 7.37 11.80 -8.29
N HIS A 14 7.92 10.65 -8.68
CA HIS A 14 8.21 10.28 -10.06
C HIS A 14 7.64 8.92 -10.46
N GLN A 15 7.67 7.93 -9.54
CA GLN A 15 7.20 6.57 -9.80
C GLN A 15 6.60 5.91 -8.54
N SER A 16 5.66 5.00 -8.79
CA SER A 16 5.08 4.13 -7.77
C SER A 16 5.96 2.88 -7.62
N ARG A 17 6.23 2.46 -6.39
CA ARG A 17 6.89 1.18 -6.10
C ARG A 17 6.11 0.37 -5.07
N LEU A 18 6.19 -0.95 -5.20
CA LEU A 18 5.58 -1.90 -4.27
C LEU A 18 6.65 -2.57 -3.40
N GLU A 19 6.40 -2.60 -2.10
CA GLU A 19 7.24 -3.29 -1.14
C GLU A 19 6.41 -4.29 -0.32
N PRO A 20 6.89 -5.52 -0.11
CA PRO A 20 6.18 -6.51 0.69
C PRO A 20 6.33 -6.21 2.19
N THR A 21 5.28 -6.46 2.97
CA THR A 21 5.36 -6.47 4.44
C THR A 21 4.81 -7.78 5.01
N ASN A 22 5.36 -8.17 6.16
CA ASN A 22 4.89 -9.29 6.97
C ASN A 22 3.90 -8.86 8.06
N ALA A 23 3.42 -7.61 8.02
CA ALA A 23 2.39 -7.11 8.91
C ALA A 23 1.20 -8.09 8.98
N SER A 24 0.68 -8.28 10.19
CA SER A 24 -0.44 -9.20 10.44
C SER A 24 -1.81 -8.54 10.26
N SER A 25 -1.86 -7.21 10.16
CA SER A 25 -3.09 -6.44 9.93
C SER A 25 -2.83 -5.26 8.99
N ARG A 26 -3.90 -4.71 8.42
CA ARG A 26 -3.84 -3.54 7.55
C ARG A 26 -3.31 -2.30 8.29
N GLU A 27 -3.72 -2.10 9.53
CA GLU A 27 -3.26 -0.99 10.38
C GLU A 27 -1.77 -1.11 10.67
N ALA A 28 -1.29 -2.32 10.99
CA ALA A 28 0.13 -2.58 11.18
C ALA A 28 0.93 -2.31 9.89
N ALA A 29 0.41 -2.73 8.74
CA ALA A 29 1.01 -2.48 7.43
C ALA A 29 1.09 -0.98 7.10
N VAL A 30 0.02 -0.22 7.39
CA VAL A 30 0.01 1.24 7.23
C VAL A 30 1.05 1.88 8.15
N LEU A 31 1.10 1.50 9.43
CA LEU A 31 2.06 2.04 10.38
C LEU A 31 3.50 1.74 9.95
N GLU A 32 3.80 0.48 9.63
CA GLU A 32 5.12 0.09 9.10
C GLU A 32 5.49 0.91 7.86
N GLY A 33 4.55 1.06 6.92
CA GLY A 33 4.81 1.85 5.71
C GLY A 33 5.08 3.32 5.99
N LEU A 34 4.36 3.93 6.94
CA LEU A 34 4.60 5.31 7.37
C LEU A 34 5.94 5.47 8.11
N GLU A 35 6.43 4.42 8.78
CA GLU A 35 7.72 4.44 9.49
C GLU A 35 8.93 4.11 8.59
N LEU A 36 8.74 3.28 7.56
CA LEU A 36 9.82 2.74 6.72
C LEU A 36 10.40 3.74 5.73
N SER A 37 9.62 4.71 5.25
CA SER A 37 10.00 5.48 4.06
C SER A 37 9.93 7.00 4.22
N ARG A 38 10.83 7.69 3.52
CA ARG A 38 10.71 9.12 3.24
C ARG A 38 9.72 9.42 2.11
N ASP A 39 9.34 8.39 1.36
CA ASP A 39 8.39 8.46 0.27
C ASP A 39 6.95 8.36 0.79
N HIS A 40 5.99 8.87 0.02
CA HIS A 40 4.60 8.89 0.47
C HIS A 40 3.96 7.52 0.29
N LEU A 41 3.55 6.90 1.39
CA LEU A 41 2.69 5.72 1.34
C LEU A 41 1.33 6.11 0.73
N THR A 42 1.00 5.54 -0.42
CA THR A 42 -0.23 5.83 -1.17
C THR A 42 -1.29 4.76 -0.99
N ALA A 43 -0.88 3.49 -0.82
CA ALA A 43 -1.80 2.37 -0.71
C ALA A 43 -1.25 1.20 0.09
N VAL A 44 -2.16 0.39 0.62
CA VAL A 44 -1.87 -0.92 1.22
C VAL A 44 -2.82 -1.95 0.64
N PHE A 45 -2.28 -3.01 0.06
CA PHE A 45 -3.04 -4.08 -0.60
C PHE A 45 -2.92 -5.38 0.19
N ASN A 46 -4.05 -6.01 0.51
CA ASN A 46 -4.05 -7.36 1.08
C ASN A 46 -3.76 -8.37 -0.04
N SER A 47 -2.74 -9.21 0.15
CA SER A 47 -2.33 -10.24 -0.79
C SER A 47 -3.40 -11.32 -1.02
N GLU A 48 -4.31 -11.53 -0.07
CA GLU A 48 -5.41 -12.50 -0.19
C GLU A 48 -6.43 -12.13 -1.27
N ILE A 49 -6.50 -10.84 -1.66
CA ILE A 49 -7.41 -10.37 -2.71
C ILE A 49 -6.91 -10.81 -4.11
N GLY A 50 -5.66 -11.24 -4.23
CA GLY A 50 -5.13 -11.86 -5.46
C GLY A 50 -4.83 -10.86 -6.59
N PHE A 51 -4.66 -9.58 -6.28
CA PHE A 51 -4.18 -8.61 -7.26
C PHE A 51 -2.76 -8.95 -7.73
N THR A 52 -2.50 -8.70 -9.02
CA THR A 52 -1.13 -8.70 -9.54
C THR A 52 -0.42 -7.39 -9.20
N HIS A 53 0.91 -7.37 -9.19
CA HIS A 53 1.69 -6.14 -8.98
C HIS A 53 1.31 -5.02 -9.95
N ALA A 54 1.04 -5.35 -11.22
CA ALA A 54 0.62 -4.37 -12.22
C ALA A 54 -0.72 -3.71 -11.82
N GLN A 55 -1.71 -4.51 -11.42
CA GLN A 55 -3.01 -4.00 -10.98
C GLN A 55 -2.89 -3.17 -9.69
N MET A 56 -2.02 -3.55 -8.76
CA MET A 56 -1.77 -2.78 -7.54
C MET A 56 -1.18 -1.40 -7.86
N LEU A 57 -0.24 -1.31 -8.81
CA LEU A 57 0.32 -0.03 -9.25
C LEU A 57 -0.74 0.84 -9.94
N GLU A 58 -1.52 0.27 -10.86
CA GLU A 58 -2.60 1.00 -11.55
C GLU A 58 -3.64 1.54 -10.56
N LEU A 59 -4.02 0.76 -9.54
CA LEU A 59 -4.95 1.22 -8.50
C LEU A 59 -4.35 2.31 -7.62
N ALA A 60 -3.05 2.23 -7.32
CA ALA A 60 -2.37 3.21 -6.48
C ALA A 60 -2.25 4.59 -7.14
N GLU A 61 -2.12 4.66 -8.47
CA GLU A 61 -2.12 5.94 -9.21
C GLU A 61 -3.45 6.70 -9.14
N VAL A 62 -4.55 5.97 -8.93
CA VAL A 62 -5.91 6.53 -8.88
C VAL A 62 -6.34 6.82 -7.44
N MET A 63 -5.65 6.25 -6.45
CA MET A 63 -5.99 6.44 -5.05
C MET A 63 -5.38 7.74 -4.48
N PRO A 64 -6.16 8.52 -3.72
CA PRO A 64 -5.61 9.68 -3.00
C PRO A 64 -4.57 9.21 -1.97
N PRO A 65 -3.51 10.01 -1.69
CA PRO A 65 -2.48 9.64 -0.73
C PRO A 65 -3.06 9.36 0.66
N ILE A 66 -2.49 8.40 1.40
CA ILE A 66 -2.93 8.07 2.76
C ILE A 66 -2.83 9.32 3.65
N GLY A 67 -3.91 9.65 4.35
CA GLY A 67 -4.02 10.86 5.18
C GLY A 67 -4.57 12.10 4.44
N SER A 68 -4.81 12.02 3.12
CA SER A 68 -5.51 13.08 2.39
C SER A 68 -6.97 13.19 2.84
N PRO A 69 -7.60 14.38 2.77
CA PRO A 69 -9.04 14.54 3.08
C PRO A 69 -9.96 13.70 2.19
N LEU A 70 -9.48 13.32 1.00
CA LEU A 70 -10.16 12.46 0.04
C LEU A 70 -9.87 10.97 0.26
N TRP A 71 -8.90 10.64 1.11
CA TRP A 71 -8.60 9.26 1.44
C TRP A 71 -9.69 8.70 2.33
N GLN A 72 -10.43 7.74 1.79
CA GLN A 72 -11.38 6.96 2.54
C GLN A 72 -10.78 5.58 2.75
N PRO A 73 -10.64 5.10 4.00
CA PRO A 73 -10.32 3.71 4.23
C PRO A 73 -11.44 2.89 3.59
N THR A 74 -11.10 2.15 2.54
CA THR A 74 -12.02 1.20 1.92
C THR A 74 -12.06 -0.02 2.83
N ASP A 75 -12.84 0.10 3.90
CA ASP A 75 -13.21 -1.00 4.77
C ASP A 75 -14.68 -1.33 4.48
N LYS A 76 -14.97 -2.60 4.24
CA LYS A 76 -16.31 -3.12 4.01
C LYS A 76 -16.64 -4.10 5.12
#